data_AF-A0A5K1CCH2-F1
#
_entry.id   AF-A0A5K1CCH2-F1
#
_cell.length_a   1.000
_cell.length_b   1.000
_cell.length_c   1.000
_cell.angle_alpha   90.00
_cell.angle_beta   90.00
_cell.angle_gamma   90.00
#
_symmetry.space_group_name_H-M   'P 1'
#
loop_
_entity.id
_entity.type
_entity.pdbx_description
1 polymer ?
#
loop_
_entity_poly.entity_id
_entity_poly.type
_entity_poly.pdbx_seq_one_letter_code
_entity_poly.pdbx_strand_id
1 'polypeptide(L)'
;MLRDSSPTQQWRNAIWNVGAPPCAAWTTYLAVEGHLHVDARAQKHGLYLAFRCYICKRAQEDINHVFLHCKEAKSLWDLVFKKFRQ
;
A
#
# COMPACT_ATOMS: atom_id res chain seq x y z
N MET A 1 2.63 33.21 2.53
CA MET A 1 1.68 32.10 2.36
C MET A 1 1.69 31.32 3.65
N LEU A 2 0.70 31.59 4.52
CA LEU A 2 0.52 30.83 5.75
C LEU A 2 0.26 29.38 5.34
N ARG A 3 1.14 28.47 5.76
CA ARG A 3 0.90 27.03 5.64
C ARG A 3 -0.30 26.75 6.54
N ASP A 4 -1.50 26.80 5.98
CA ASP A 4 -2.72 26.38 6.67
C ASP A 4 -2.41 25.06 7.36
N SER A 5 -2.63 25.03 8.67
CA SER A 5 -2.38 23.85 9.49
C SER A 5 -3.31 22.75 8.99
N SER A 6 -2.81 21.95 8.06
CA SER A 6 -3.51 20.77 7.58
C SER A 6 -3.88 19.92 8.80
N PRO A 7 -5.10 19.35 8.86
CA PRO A 7 -5.53 18.57 9.99
C PRO A 7 -4.46 17.53 10.33
N THR A 8 -4.14 17.41 11.61
CA THR A 8 -3.11 16.48 12.12
C THR A 8 -3.46 15.07 11.67
N GLN A 9 -2.84 14.63 10.58
CA GLN A 9 -3.01 13.31 10.02
C GLN A 9 -2.37 12.30 10.98
N GLN A 10 -3.20 11.55 11.72
CA GLN A 10 -2.74 10.59 12.73
C GLN A 10 -1.75 9.56 12.16
N TRP A 11 -1.89 9.20 10.88
CA TRP A 11 -1.01 8.24 10.21
C TRP A 11 0.44 8.75 10.06
N ARG A 12 0.68 10.06 10.10
CA ARG A 12 2.00 10.65 9.85
C ARG A 12 3.06 10.16 10.84
N ASN A 13 2.69 10.07 12.12
CA ASN A 13 3.60 9.58 13.17
C ASN A 13 3.87 8.07 13.00
N ALA A 14 2.90 7.31 12.51
CA ALA A 14 3.06 5.88 12.27
C ALA A 14 4.00 5.56 11.10
N ILE A 15 4.18 6.50 10.15
CA ILE A 15 5.07 6.32 9.00
C ILE A 15 6.47 6.87 9.29
N TRP A 16 6.56 8.08 9.84
CA TRP A 16 7.83 8.80 9.94
C TRP A 16 8.55 8.65 11.29
N ASN A 17 7.86 8.24 12.36
CA ASN A 17 8.43 8.18 13.72
C ASN A 17 8.70 6.74 14.22
N VAL A 18 8.78 5.76 13.30
CA VAL A 18 8.97 4.33 13.63
C VAL A 18 10.38 3.81 13.33
N GLY A 19 11.31 4.70 12.96
CA GLY A 19 12.68 4.31 12.59
C GLY A 19 12.77 3.46 11.32
N ALA A 20 11.73 3.43 10.50
CA ALA A 20 11.71 2.68 9.26
C ALA A 20 12.70 3.28 8.24
N PRO A 21 13.31 2.45 7.37
CA PRO A 21 14.11 2.96 6.26
C PRO A 21 13.30 3.95 5.40
N PRO A 22 13.91 5.01 4.85
CA PRO A 22 13.21 6.02 4.04
C PRO A 22 12.37 5.42 2.92
N CYS A 23 12.85 4.35 2.28
CA CYS A 23 12.12 3.63 1.24
C CYS A 23 10.80 3.05 1.76
N ALA A 24 10.82 2.43 2.95
CA ALA A 24 9.62 1.85 3.55
C ALA A 24 8.61 2.95 3.91
N ALA A 25 9.08 4.03 4.56
CA ALA A 25 8.23 5.17 4.91
C ALA A 25 7.59 5.83 3.67
N TRP A 26 8.36 6.01 2.60
CA TRP A 26 7.87 6.54 1.33
C TRP A 26 6.82 5.63 0.69
N THR A 27 7.06 4.33 0.65
CA THR A 27 6.10 3.36 0.12
C THR A 27 4.80 3.33 0.94
N THR A 28 4.89 3.38 2.27
CA THR A 28 3.71 3.41 3.13
C THR A 28 2.91 4.70 2.94
N TYR A 29 3.59 5.84 2.77
CA TYR A 29 2.93 7.11 2.46
C TYR A 29 2.14 7.03 1.15
N LEU A 30 2.77 6.51 0.08
CA LEU A 30 2.10 6.30 -1.20
C LEU A 30 0.92 5.32 -1.09
N ALA A 31 1.02 4.30 -0.25
CA ALA A 31 -0.06 3.35 -0.02
C ALA A 31 -1.26 4.00 0.70
N VAL A 32 -1.00 4.79 1.75
CA VAL A 32 -2.05 5.48 2.53
C VAL A 32 -2.76 6.54 1.68
N GLU A 33 -2.03 7.29 0.86
CA GLU A 33 -2.61 8.29 -0.05
C GLU A 33 -3.25 7.67 -1.31
N GLY A 34 -3.21 6.33 -1.48
CA GLY A 34 -3.77 5.66 -2.66
C GLY A 34 -3.01 5.94 -3.96
N HIS A 35 -1.76 6.40 -3.85
CA HIS A 35 -0.88 6.75 -4.97
C HIS A 35 0.09 5.64 -5.36
N LEU A 36 0.08 4.53 -4.63
CA LEU A 36 0.87 3.36 -4.99
C LEU A 36 0.39 2.81 -6.34
N HIS A 37 1.33 2.50 -7.23
CA HIS A 37 1.04 1.97 -8.57
C HIS A 37 0.43 0.57 -8.47
N VAL A 38 -0.88 0.57 -8.25
CA VAL A 38 -1.77 -0.56 -8.40
C VAL A 38 -2.71 -0.17 -9.54
N ASP A 39 -3.05 -1.11 -10.43
CA ASP A 39 -3.66 -0.86 -11.74
C ASP A 39 -4.93 0.03 -11.76
N ALA A 40 -5.49 0.39 -10.60
CA ALA A 40 -6.49 1.44 -10.42
C ALA A 40 -6.12 2.79 -11.08
N ARG A 41 -4.83 3.18 -11.15
CA ARG A 41 -4.43 4.41 -11.86
C ARG A 41 -4.49 4.23 -13.39
N ALA A 42 -4.21 3.04 -13.89
CA ALA A 42 -4.34 2.69 -15.31
C ALA A 42 -5.82 2.72 -15.77
N GLN A 43 -6.76 2.34 -14.89
CA GLN A 43 -8.21 2.48 -15.14
C GLN A 43 -8.63 3.93 -15.39
N LYS A 44 -8.10 4.89 -14.62
CA LYS A 44 -8.41 6.33 -14.81
C LYS A 44 -7.95 6.86 -16.19
N HIS A 45 -6.99 6.18 -16.81
CA HIS A 45 -6.45 6.52 -18.12
C HIS A 45 -6.90 5.57 -19.24
N GLY A 46 -7.91 4.71 -19.00
CA GLY A 46 -8.52 3.85 -20.02
C GLY A 46 -7.68 2.64 -20.43
N LEU A 47 -6.61 2.31 -19.71
CA LEU A 47 -5.76 1.15 -19.98
C LEU A 47 -6.37 -0.09 -19.31
N TYR A 48 -7.11 -0.88 -20.09
CA TYR A 48 -7.90 -2.05 -19.67
C TYR A 48 -7.08 -3.31 -19.30
N LEU A 49 -5.75 -3.24 -19.34
CA LEU A 49 -4.87 -4.41 -19.50
C LEU A 49 -4.66 -5.26 -18.23
N ALA A 50 -5.13 -4.85 -17.05
CA ALA A 50 -4.99 -5.68 -15.86
C ALA A 50 -6.07 -5.38 -14.81
N PHE A 51 -7.32 -5.75 -15.12
CA PHE A 51 -8.39 -5.78 -14.11
C PHE A 51 -8.17 -6.86 -13.03
N ARG A 52 -7.10 -7.65 -13.07
CA ARG A 52 -6.88 -8.78 -12.16
C ARG A 52 -5.55 -8.62 -11.44
N CYS A 53 -5.58 -8.79 -10.13
CA CYS A 53 -4.41 -8.75 -9.26
C CYS A 53 -3.24 -9.51 -9.87
N TYR A 54 -2.09 -8.84 -10.01
CA TYR A 54 -0.92 -9.45 -10.63
C TYR A 54 -0.47 -10.73 -9.91
N ILE A 55 -0.68 -10.79 -8.59
CA ILE A 55 -0.27 -11.92 -7.76
C ILE A 55 -1.24 -13.10 -7.89
N CYS A 56 -2.53 -12.89 -7.57
CA CYS A 56 -3.50 -14.01 -7.51
C CYS A 56 -4.26 -14.25 -8.82
N LYS A 57 -4.24 -13.29 -9.75
CA LYS A 57 -4.95 -13.29 -11.04
C LYS A 57 -6.46 -13.54 -10.95
N ARG A 58 -7.09 -13.38 -9.77
CA ARG A 58 -8.49 -13.74 -9.51
C ARG A 58 -9.42 -12.55 -9.24
N ALA A 59 -9.00 -11.63 -8.38
CA ALA A 59 -9.81 -10.48 -7.98
C ALA A 59 -9.29 -9.18 -8.61
N GLN A 60 -10.08 -8.12 -8.54
CA GLN A 60 -9.66 -6.79 -8.97
C GLN A 60 -8.39 -6.36 -8.26
N GLU A 61 -7.47 -5.77 -9.01
CA GLU A 61 -6.28 -5.19 -8.42
C GLU A 61 -6.61 -3.86 -7.73
N ASP A 62 -6.49 -3.85 -6.40
CA ASP A 62 -6.59 -2.67 -5.53
C ASP A 62 -5.48 -2.79 -4.45
N ILE A 63 -5.04 -1.67 -3.88
CA ILE A 63 -4.01 -1.63 -2.83
C ILE A 63 -4.44 -2.53 -1.67
N ASN A 64 -5.69 -2.46 -1.21
CA ASN A 64 -6.15 -3.31 -0.12
C ASN A 64 -6.14 -4.79 -0.53
N HIS A 65 -6.50 -5.09 -1.77
CA HIS A 65 -6.43 -6.45 -2.26
C HIS A 65 -4.98 -6.95 -2.32
N VAL A 66 -4.08 -6.25 -3.00
CA VAL A 66 -2.68 -6.66 -3.20
C VAL A 66 -1.94 -6.82 -1.87
N PHE A 67 -2.16 -5.90 -0.93
CA PHE A 67 -1.44 -5.91 0.35
C PHE A 67 -2.11 -6.74 1.44
N LEU A 68 -3.45 -6.73 1.55
CA LEU A 68 -4.14 -7.27 2.74
C LEU A 68 -5.03 -8.49 2.44
N HIS A 69 -5.70 -8.52 1.29
CA HIS A 69 -6.72 -9.54 1.00
C HIS A 69 -6.30 -10.60 -0.01
N CYS A 70 -5.19 -10.39 -0.72
CA CYS A 70 -4.66 -11.36 -1.67
C CYS A 70 -4.18 -12.59 -0.89
N LYS A 71 -4.68 -13.77 -1.29
CA LYS A 71 -4.34 -15.04 -0.64
C LYS A 71 -2.83 -15.25 -0.56
N GLU A 72 -2.13 -14.98 -1.65
CA GLU A 72 -0.68 -15.15 -1.72
C GLU A 72 0.07 -14.09 -0.88
N ALA A 73 -0.44 -12.85 -0.85
CA ALA A 73 0.11 -11.81 0.01
C ALA A 73 -0.06 -12.16 1.50
N LYS A 74 -1.20 -12.74 1.87
CA LYS A 74 -1.44 -13.20 3.24
C LYS A 74 -0.45 -14.29 3.66
N SER A 75 -0.16 -15.25 2.78
CA SER A 75 0.86 -16.28 3.02
C SER A 75 2.25 -15.67 3.26
N LEU A 76 2.61 -14.63 2.49
CA LEU A 76 3.85 -13.89 2.69
C LEU A 76 3.87 -13.16 4.03
N TRP A 77 2.78 -12.50 4.41
CA TRP A 77 2.65 -11.86 5.73
C TRP A 77 2.79 -12.86 6.86
N ASP A 78 2.17 -14.03 6.76
CA ASP A 78 2.30 -15.08 7.78
C ASP A 78 3.76 -15.53 7.95
N LEU A 79 4.53 -15.62 6.85
CA LEU A 79 5.96 -15.94 6.90
C LEU A 79 6.76 -14.82 7.57
N VAL A 80 6.51 -13.56 7.19
CA VAL A 80 7.13 -12.37 7.77
C VAL A 80 6.85 -12.32 9.27
N PHE A 81 5.58 -12.40 9.67
CA PHE A 81 5.18 -12.36 11.08
C PHE A 81 5.75 -13.52 11.88
N LYS A 82 5.87 -14.73 11.32
CA LYS A 82 6.59 -15.84 11.97
C LYS A 82 8.06 -15.51 12.20
N LYS A 83 8.72 -14.90 11.22
CA LYS A 83 10.15 -14.56 11.31
C LYS A 83 10.44 -13.48 12.35
N PHE A 84 9.55 -12.49 12.49
CA PHE A 84 9.69 -11.38 13.44
C PHE A 84 9.09 -11.63 14.84
N ARG A 85 8.41 -12.77 15.06
CA ARG A 85 7.90 -13.16 16.40
C ARG A 85 8.92 -13.93 17.26
N GLN A 86 10.19 -13.95 16.86
CA GLN A 86 11.32 -14.54 17.58
C GLN A 86 12.17 -13.42 18.17
#